data_AF-A0A160T8A2-F1
#
_entry.id   AF-A0A160T8A2-F1
#
_cell.length_a   1.000
_cell.length_b   1.000
_cell.length_c   1.000
_cell.angle_alpha   90.00
_cell.angle_beta   90.00
_cell.angle_gamma   90.00
#
_symmetry.space_group_name_H-M   'P 1'
#
loop_
_entity.id
_entity.type
_entity.pdbx_description
1 polymer ?
#
loop_
_entity_poly.entity_id
_entity_poly.type
_entity_poly.pdbx_seq_one_letter_code
_entity_poly.pdbx_strand_id
1 'polypeptide(L)'
;MDTEHTLSLITDYALGLLAAEERRRVEAHARLCPACRAALQREQRVGALLRDAARAVTPPPGRLAALRPARPAPRPRFAPLSARLAPLTLAVGMVVMGLLVASGRLPNAPTVFATAETPTLTATHTHTPTATLAAVVTTPAPQTTPKP
;
A
#
# COMPACT_ATOMS: atom_id res chain seq x y z
N MET A 1 46.57 1.72 22.81
CA MET A 1 45.22 1.57 22.24
C MET A 1 45.15 2.46 21.02
N ASP A 2 45.47 1.83 19.89
CA ASP A 2 45.15 2.11 18.49
C ASP A 2 44.88 3.57 18.12
N THR A 3 45.96 4.26 17.73
CA THR A 3 45.94 5.60 17.13
C THR A 3 44.99 5.70 15.93
N GLU A 4 44.81 4.60 15.20
CA GLU A 4 43.92 4.53 14.03
C GLU A 4 42.43 4.62 14.44
N HIS A 5 42.03 3.90 15.50
CA HIS A 5 40.68 3.97 16.04
C HIS A 5 40.37 5.35 16.65
N THR A 6 41.37 6.02 17.23
CA THR A 6 41.20 7.39 17.72
C THR A 6 41.05 8.39 16.58
N LEU A 7 41.74 8.19 15.44
CA LEU A 7 41.60 9.04 14.26
C LEU A 7 40.21 8.94 13.62
N SER A 8 39.61 7.75 13.52
CA SER A 8 38.24 7.61 13.01
C SER A 8 37.23 8.35 13.91
N LEU A 9 37.37 8.21 15.22
CA LEU A 9 36.51 8.89 16.21
C LEU A 9 36.66 10.42 16.17
N ILE A 10 37.80 10.95 15.74
CA ILE A 10 38.01 12.41 15.62
C ILE A 10 37.15 13.01 14.50
N THR A 11 37.04 12.32 13.36
CA THR A 11 36.18 12.75 12.24
C THR A 11 34.72 12.75 12.66
N ASP A 12 34.27 11.66 13.28
CA ASP A 12 32.89 11.54 13.78
C ASP A 12 32.61 12.56 14.89
N TYR A 13 33.60 12.91 15.71
CA TYR A 13 33.48 13.97 16.72
C TYR A 13 33.26 15.33 16.04
N ALA A 14 34.03 15.65 15.00
CA ALA A 14 33.93 16.92 14.28
C ALA A 14 32.59 17.10 13.56
N LEU A 15 32.00 16.00 13.10
CA LEU A 15 30.65 15.95 12.51
C LEU A 15 29.53 15.91 13.56
N GLY A 16 29.85 15.73 14.84
CA GLY A 16 28.87 15.64 15.92
C GLY A 16 28.09 14.32 15.94
N LEU A 17 28.67 13.23 15.42
CA LEU A 17 28.04 11.92 15.28
C LEU A 17 28.29 10.99 16.49
N LEU A 18 29.25 11.33 17.35
CA LEU A 18 29.54 10.54 18.56
C LEU A 18 28.43 10.66 19.62
N ALA A 19 28.17 9.56 20.31
CA ALA A 19 27.38 9.58 21.53
C ALA A 19 28.06 10.41 22.63
N ALA A 20 27.28 10.88 23.62
CA ALA A 20 27.80 11.74 24.68
C ALA A 20 28.96 11.11 25.47
N GLU A 21 28.92 9.79 25.69
CA GLU A 21 29.96 9.04 26.39
C GLU A 21 31.27 8.96 25.58
N GLU A 22 31.17 8.70 24.27
CA GLU A 22 32.33 8.63 23.38
C GLU A 22 32.98 10.01 23.22
N ARG A 23 32.18 11.09 23.12
CA ARG A 23 32.71 12.47 23.11
C ARG A 23 33.55 12.74 24.35
N ARG A 24 33.07 12.35 25.54
CA ARG A 24 33.82 12.54 26.79
C ARG A 24 35.15 11.79 26.78
N ARG A 25 35.18 10.57 26.22
CA ARG A 25 36.42 9.77 26.09
C ARG A 25 37.43 10.43 25.15
N VAL A 26 36.97 10.90 23.99
CA VAL A 26 37.82 11.62 23.03
C VAL A 26 38.36 12.92 23.63
N GLU A 27 37.52 13.68 24.33
CA GLU A 27 37.93 14.91 25.02
C GLU A 27 38.93 14.65 26.15
N ALA A 28 38.71 13.61 26.95
CA ALA A 28 39.66 13.19 27.98
C ALA A 28 41.02 12.81 27.37
N HIS A 29 41.02 12.06 26.27
CA HIS A 29 42.25 11.70 25.56
C HIS A 29 42.96 12.94 24.95
N ALA A 30 42.22 13.86 24.33
CA ALA A 30 42.79 15.08 23.75
C ALA A 30 43.39 16.05 24.79
N ARG A 31 42.97 15.96 26.06
CA ARG A 31 43.63 16.68 27.17
C ARG A 31 45.01 16.11 27.46
N LEU A 32 45.20 14.80 27.31
CA LEU A 32 46.46 14.10 27.60
C LEU A 32 47.41 14.05 26.38
N CYS A 33 46.86 13.97 25.17
CA CYS A 33 47.63 13.80 23.94
C CYS A 33 47.61 15.05 23.03
N PRO A 34 48.75 15.76 22.85
CA PRO A 34 48.79 16.96 22.01
C PRO A 34 48.61 16.65 20.52
N ALA A 35 49.02 15.48 20.03
CA ALA A 35 48.83 15.08 18.64
C ALA A 35 47.34 14.92 18.29
N CYS A 36 46.57 14.26 19.15
CA CYS A 36 45.13 14.11 18.98
C CYS A 36 44.39 15.45 19.11
N ARG A 37 44.86 16.34 20.00
CA ARG A 37 44.33 17.70 20.11
C ARG A 37 44.54 18.49 18.80
N ALA A 38 45.72 18.42 18.22
CA ALA A 38 46.01 19.09 16.95
C ALA A 38 45.17 18.51 15.80
N ALA A 39 44.96 17.19 15.77
CA ALA A 39 44.07 16.54 14.80
C ALA A 39 42.62 17.02 14.93
N LEU A 40 42.08 17.05 16.16
CA LEU A 40 40.75 17.59 16.46
C LEU A 40 40.58 19.04 16.00
N GLN A 41 41.56 19.90 16.27
CA GLN A 41 41.51 21.30 15.85
C GLN A 41 41.51 21.45 14.33
N ARG A 42 42.27 20.62 13.59
CA ARG A 42 42.25 20.62 12.12
C ARG A 42 40.87 20.27 11.59
N GLU A 43 40.28 19.18 12.07
CA GLU A 43 38.95 18.74 11.62
C GLU A 43 37.86 19.77 11.97
N GLN A 44 37.90 20.35 13.18
CA GLN A 44 36.95 21.40 13.57
C GLN A 44 37.05 22.65 12.69
N ARG A 45 38.27 23.01 12.25
CA ARG A 45 38.48 24.13 11.33
C ARG A 45 37.89 23.85 9.96
N VAL A 46 38.07 22.64 9.43
CA VAL A 46 37.43 22.21 8.17
C VAL A 46 35.91 22.25 8.31
N GLY A 47 35.37 21.71 9.40
CA GLY A 47 33.93 21.74 9.68
C GLY A 47 33.36 23.16 9.80
N ALA A 48 34.12 24.12 10.34
CA ALA A 48 33.74 25.52 10.39
C ALA A 48 33.66 26.13 8.98
N LEU A 49 34.69 25.92 8.15
CA LEU A 49 34.72 26.41 6.76
C LEU A 49 33.55 25.84 5.94
N LEU A 50 33.23 24.55 6.12
CA LEU A 50 32.08 23.92 5.45
C LEU A 50 30.75 24.53 5.89
N ARG A 51 30.57 24.82 7.18
CA ARG A 51 29.36 25.49 7.68
C ARG A 51 29.22 26.91 7.15
N ASP A 52 30.32 27.64 7.06
CA ASP A 52 30.33 29.00 6.51
C ASP A 52 30.00 28.99 5.01
N ALA A 53 30.59 28.06 4.25
CA ALA A 53 30.25 27.85 2.84
C ALA A 53 28.77 27.46 2.66
N ALA A 54 28.24 26.56 3.50
CA ALA A 54 26.84 26.16 3.45
C ALA A 54 25.89 27.35 3.73
N ARG A 55 26.23 28.22 4.68
CA ARG A 55 25.48 29.45 4.95
C ARG A 55 25.48 30.39 3.77
N ALA A 56 26.60 30.52 3.06
CA ALA A 56 26.69 31.38 1.87
C ALA A 56 25.80 30.90 0.71
N VAL A 57 25.58 29.58 0.59
CA VAL A 57 24.74 28.99 -0.45
C VAL A 57 23.28 28.82 -0.01
N THR A 58 22.97 29.01 1.27
CA THR A 58 21.61 28.83 1.80
C THR A 58 20.68 29.89 1.20
N PRO A 59 19.67 29.49 0.40
CA PRO A 59 18.78 30.45 -0.23
C PRO A 59 17.90 31.15 0.82
N PRO A 60 17.49 32.41 0.59
CA PRO A 60 16.61 33.12 1.50
C PRO A 60 15.29 32.37 1.71
N PRO A 61 14.69 32.45 2.91
CA PRO A 61 13.43 31.80 3.20
C PRO A 61 12.36 32.24 2.19
N GLY A 62 11.60 31.29 1.66
CA GLY A 62 10.55 31.55 0.66
C GLY A 62 10.97 31.44 -0.80
N ARG A 63 12.27 31.37 -1.15
CA ARG A 63 12.71 31.15 -2.55
C ARG A 63 12.21 29.82 -3.12
N LEU A 64 12.15 28.78 -2.29
CA LEU A 64 11.56 27.48 -2.67
C LEU A 64 10.03 27.56 -2.86
N ALA A 65 9.34 28.44 -2.12
CA ALA A 65 7.91 28.65 -2.30
C ALA A 65 7.62 29.34 -3.64
N ALA A 66 8.48 30.27 -4.06
CA ALA A 66 8.39 30.91 -5.38
C ALA A 66 8.64 29.94 -6.55
N LEU A 67 9.44 28.89 -6.33
CA LEU A 67 9.67 27.83 -7.31
C LEU A 67 8.60 26.74 -7.28
N ARG A 68 7.65 26.77 -6.35
CA ARG A 68 6.62 25.75 -6.23
C ARG A 68 5.64 25.92 -7.40
N PRO A 69 5.48 24.92 -8.28
CA PRO A 69 4.52 25.00 -9.37
C PRO A 69 3.11 25.14 -8.79
N ALA A 70 2.28 25.97 -9.44
CA ALA A 70 0.89 26.12 -9.06
C ALA A 70 0.20 24.75 -9.08
N ARG A 71 -0.44 24.39 -7.96
CA ARG A 71 -1.19 23.14 -7.86
C ARG A 71 -2.38 23.22 -8.83
N PRO A 72 -2.58 22.25 -9.73
CA PRO A 72 -3.70 22.31 -10.66
C PRO A 72 -5.01 22.38 -9.88
N ALA A 73 -5.83 23.38 -10.18
CA ALA A 73 -7.14 23.53 -9.58
C ALA A 73 -8.03 22.32 -9.93
N PRO A 74 -8.90 21.86 -9.01
CA PRO A 74 -9.87 20.82 -9.33
C PRO A 74 -10.77 21.34 -10.46
N ARG A 75 -10.76 20.64 -11.59
CA ARG A 75 -11.64 20.98 -12.72
C ARG A 75 -13.10 20.78 -12.30
N PRO A 76 -14.02 21.70 -12.61
CA PRO A 76 -15.43 21.48 -12.38
C PRO A 76 -15.86 20.23 -13.15
N ARG A 77 -16.35 19.22 -12.41
CA ARG A 77 -16.95 18.03 -13.01
C ARG A 77 -18.31 18.46 -13.55
N PHE A 78 -18.37 18.82 -14.83
CA PHE A 78 -19.66 18.93 -15.51
C PHE A 78 -20.30 17.54 -15.47
N ALA A 79 -21.40 17.42 -14.72
CA ALA A 79 -22.22 16.21 -14.76
C ALA A 79 -22.64 15.99 -16.22
N PRO A 80 -22.37 14.82 -16.80
CA PRO A 80 -22.72 14.60 -18.20
C PRO A 80 -24.24 14.74 -18.34
N LEU A 81 -24.69 15.37 -19.43
CA LEU A 81 -26.12 15.53 -19.73
C LEU A 81 -26.89 14.20 -19.70
N SER A 82 -26.18 13.08 -19.94
CA SER A 82 -26.71 11.72 -19.78
C SER A 82 -27.22 11.41 -18.37
N ALA A 83 -26.63 11.98 -17.31
CA ALA A 83 -27.10 11.82 -15.94
C ALA A 83 -28.47 12.49 -15.71
N ARG A 84 -28.80 13.53 -16.49
CA ARG A 84 -30.12 14.18 -16.44
C ARG A 84 -31.18 13.44 -17.26
N LEU A 85 -30.76 12.72 -18.30
CA LEU A 85 -31.65 11.97 -19.20
C LEU A 85 -31.87 10.52 -18.76
N ALA A 86 -31.01 9.99 -17.86
CA ALA A 86 -31.09 8.64 -17.30
C ALA A 86 -32.50 8.24 -16.77
N PRO A 87 -33.22 9.06 -15.98
CA PRO A 87 -34.55 8.66 -15.50
C PRO A 87 -35.58 8.56 -16.64
N LEU A 88 -35.46 9.41 -17.66
CA LEU A 88 -36.36 9.40 -18.81
C LEU A 88 -36.11 8.19 -19.71
N THR A 89 -34.85 7.82 -19.93
CA THR A 89 -34.51 6.60 -20.67
C THR A 89 -34.99 5.33 -19.97
N LEU A 90 -34.97 5.30 -18.63
CA LEU A 90 -35.45 4.15 -17.85
C LEU A 90 -36.98 4.03 -17.91
N ALA A 91 -37.70 5.16 -17.79
CA ALA A 91 -39.15 5.19 -17.91
C ALA A 91 -39.62 4.74 -19.31
N VAL A 92 -38.98 5.25 -20.38
CA VAL A 92 -39.28 4.82 -21.75
C VAL A 92 -38.98 3.33 -21.94
N GLY A 93 -37.87 2.85 -21.41
CA GLY A 93 -37.53 1.42 -21.43
C GLY A 93 -38.60 0.54 -20.76
N MET A 94 -39.10 0.93 -19.58
CA MET A 94 -40.17 0.18 -18.90
C MET A 94 -41.49 0.20 -19.68
N VAL A 95 -41.87 1.34 -20.27
CA VAL A 95 -43.10 1.44 -21.07
C VAL A 95 -43.00 0.56 -22.31
N VAL A 96 -41.88 0.61 -23.03
CA VAL A 96 -41.64 -0.24 -24.20
C VAL A 96 -41.65 -1.73 -23.81
N MET A 97 -40.96 -2.09 -22.72
CA MET A 97 -40.95 -3.47 -22.23
C MET A 97 -42.35 -3.95 -21.83
N GLY A 98 -43.13 -3.13 -21.13
CA GLY A 98 -44.52 -3.42 -20.78
C GLY A 98 -45.42 -3.62 -22.01
N LEU A 99 -45.24 -2.80 -23.06
CA LEU A 99 -45.96 -2.97 -24.32
C LEU A 99 -45.57 -4.27 -25.04
N LEU A 100 -44.28 -4.63 -25.05
CA LEU A 100 -43.82 -5.90 -25.63
C LEU A 100 -44.42 -7.10 -24.88
N VAL A 101 -44.49 -7.03 -23.55
CA VAL A 101 -45.12 -8.07 -22.71
C VAL A 101 -46.62 -8.17 -22.97
N ALA A 102 -47.33 -7.04 -22.99
CA ALA A 102 -48.77 -7.02 -23.24
C ALA A 102 -49.14 -7.49 -24.65
N SER A 103 -48.30 -7.22 -25.65
CA SER A 103 -48.53 -7.62 -27.03
C SER A 103 -48.15 -9.08 -27.34
N GLY A 104 -47.66 -9.84 -26.35
CA GLY A 104 -47.30 -11.25 -26.52
C GLY A 104 -46.15 -11.49 -27.50
N ARG A 105 -45.38 -10.46 -27.85
CA ARG A 105 -44.26 -10.54 -28.80
C ARG A 105 -42.93 -10.92 -28.16
N LEU A 106 -42.93 -11.38 -26.90
CA LEU A 106 -41.71 -11.92 -26.30
C LEU A 106 -41.41 -13.30 -26.89
N PRO A 107 -40.20 -13.52 -27.42
CA PRO A 107 -39.85 -14.79 -28.03
C PRO A 107 -39.73 -15.96 -27.04
N ASN A 108 -39.88 -15.75 -25.72
CA ASN A 108 -39.79 -16.80 -24.69
C ASN A 108 -40.63 -16.46 -23.44
N ALA A 109 -41.95 -16.70 -23.47
CA ALA A 109 -42.75 -16.75 -22.25
C ALA A 109 -42.78 -18.21 -21.73
N PRO A 110 -42.32 -18.52 -20.51
CA PRO A 110 -42.47 -19.85 -19.95
C PRO A 110 -43.93 -20.11 -19.61
N THR A 111 -44.56 -21.04 -20.33
CA THR A 111 -45.93 -21.51 -20.12
C THR A 111 -45.98 -22.38 -18.85
N VAL A 112 -46.08 -21.75 -17.67
CA VAL A 112 -46.15 -22.47 -16.37
C VAL A 112 -47.58 -22.61 -15.84
N PHE A 113 -48.59 -22.10 -16.55
CA PHE A 113 -50.00 -22.26 -16.14
C PHE A 113 -50.87 -22.77 -17.30
N ALA A 114 -50.70 -24.05 -17.64
CA ALA A 114 -51.72 -24.82 -18.34
C ALA A 114 -52.22 -25.91 -17.38
N THR A 115 -53.15 -25.52 -16.51
CA THR A 115 -53.95 -26.46 -15.71
C THR A 115 -55.14 -26.94 -16.54
N ALA A 116 -55.18 -28.23 -16.87
CA ALA A 116 -56.39 -29.05 -16.84
C ALA A 116 -55.98 -30.53 -17.05
N GLU A 117 -56.71 -31.42 -16.39
CA GLU A 117 -56.70 -32.88 -16.55
C GLU A 117 -55.73 -33.66 -15.64
N THR A 118 -56.19 -33.83 -14.40
CA THR A 118 -55.92 -35.02 -13.58
C THR A 118 -56.29 -36.30 -14.34
N PRO A 119 -55.36 -37.26 -14.43
CA PRO A 119 -55.69 -38.60 -13.97
C PRO A 119 -54.78 -39.03 -12.81
N THR A 120 -55.43 -39.28 -11.68
CA THR A 120 -54.95 -40.10 -10.58
C THR A 120 -54.57 -41.48 -11.12
N LEU A 121 -53.41 -42.04 -10.73
CA LEU A 121 -53.26 -43.41 -10.22
C LEU A 121 -51.81 -43.71 -9.81
N THR A 122 -51.67 -43.77 -8.49
CA THR A 122 -50.74 -44.52 -7.62
C THR A 122 -49.60 -45.33 -8.25
N ALA A 123 -48.36 -44.97 -7.90
CA ALA A 123 -47.24 -45.91 -7.83
C ALA A 123 -46.41 -45.64 -6.55
N THR A 124 -46.37 -46.67 -5.71
CA THR A 124 -45.77 -46.72 -4.37
C THR A 124 -44.31 -46.29 -4.34
N HIS A 125 -44.01 -45.25 -3.54
CA HIS A 125 -42.65 -44.84 -3.20
C HIS A 125 -42.30 -45.46 -1.83
N THR A 126 -41.44 -46.47 -1.78
CA THR A 126 -40.82 -46.88 -0.49
C THR A 126 -39.40 -46.34 -0.42
N HIS A 127 -39.31 -45.31 0.40
CA HIS A 127 -38.17 -44.56 0.90
C HIS A 127 -36.95 -45.43 1.25
N THR A 128 -35.75 -45.02 0.83
CA THR A 128 -34.52 -45.22 1.62
C THR A 128 -33.80 -43.87 1.73
N PRO A 129 -33.82 -43.22 2.90
CA PRO A 129 -33.25 -41.89 3.11
C PRO A 129 -31.72 -41.92 3.26
N THR A 130 -31.11 -40.85 2.74
CA THR A 130 -30.02 -40.06 3.35
C THR A 130 -28.88 -40.78 4.07
N ALA A 131 -27.67 -40.68 3.51
CA ALA A 131 -26.45 -40.55 4.32
C ALA A 131 -25.41 -39.70 3.57
N THR A 132 -25.33 -38.43 3.97
CA THR A 132 -24.16 -37.56 3.89
C THR A 132 -22.94 -38.27 4.47
N LEU A 133 -21.76 -38.20 3.84
CA LEU A 133 -20.50 -38.15 4.58
C LEU A 133 -19.34 -37.59 3.75
N ALA A 134 -18.53 -36.84 4.49
CA ALA A 134 -17.57 -35.83 4.08
C ALA A 134 -16.37 -36.32 3.29
N ALA A 135 -15.82 -35.38 2.52
CA ALA A 135 -14.50 -35.42 1.93
C ALA A 135 -13.40 -35.33 3.00
N VAL A 136 -12.38 -36.19 2.91
CA VAL A 136 -10.99 -35.88 3.23
C VAL A 136 -10.12 -36.67 2.24
N VAL A 137 -9.46 -35.95 1.33
CA VAL A 137 -8.42 -36.49 0.45
C VAL A 137 -7.10 -36.35 1.20
N THR A 138 -6.47 -37.47 1.55
CA THR A 138 -5.10 -37.53 2.07
C THR A 138 -4.22 -38.18 1.01
N THR A 139 -3.17 -37.48 0.55
CA THR A 139 -2.14 -38.04 -0.34
C THR A 139 -0.81 -38.11 0.42
N PRO A 140 -0.09 -39.25 0.43
CA PRO A 140 1.14 -39.45 1.20
C PRO A 140 2.41 -39.29 0.34
N ALA A 141 3.53 -38.93 0.97
CA ALA A 141 4.89 -39.11 0.43
C ALA A 141 5.95 -38.99 1.56
N PRO A 142 7.18 -39.53 1.41
CA PRO A 142 7.69 -40.63 2.23
C PRO A 142 8.86 -40.26 3.17
N GLN A 143 9.09 -41.17 4.11
CA GLN A 143 10.01 -41.06 5.24
C GLN A 143 11.47 -41.41 4.88
N THR A 144 12.36 -40.76 5.63
CA THR A 144 13.82 -40.78 5.59
C THR A 144 14.46 -42.02 6.22
N THR A 145 15.59 -42.46 5.65
CA THR A 145 16.60 -43.39 6.19
C THR A 145 17.27 -42.89 7.47
N PRO A 146 17.83 -43.82 8.29
CA PRO A 146 19.16 -43.57 8.83
C PRO A 146 20.12 -44.80 8.83
N LYS A 147 21.41 -44.48 8.86
CA LYS A 147 22.64 -45.28 9.12
C LYS A 147 23.28 -44.69 10.41
N PRO A 148 24.20 -45.31 11.19
CA PRO A 148 25.07 -46.49 11.01
C PRO A 148 24.76 -47.75 11.81
#